data_AF-A0A6L6QI84-F1
#
_entry.id   AF-A0A6L6QI84-F1
#
_cell.length_a   1.000
_cell.length_b   1.000
_cell.length_c   1.000
_cell.angle_alpha   90.00
_cell.angle_beta   90.00
_cell.angle_gamma   90.00
#
_symmetry.space_group_name_H-M   'P 1'
#
loop_
_entity.id
_entity.type
_entity.pdbx_description
1 polymer ?
#
loop_
_entity_poly.entity_id
_entity_poly.type
_entity_poly.pdbx_seq_one_letter_code
_entity_poly.pdbx_strand_id
1 'polypeptide(L)'
;MTATTQEKIVAAARQLFETEGAGAVSMRRVADAVGITPMAIYRHFTNREELLKHISDIAFEEVAQEWAARAQHPDLMHGLLHSMENYLDYALQHPHLFDYSFSVARDDARRFPEDFRARKSPTLNVVADMLEEGVRRGLLRECDPWDLAMVLWGQAHGLIALYRAGRFSYDEAQFRAFYLQSLGVLFDGIKR
;
A
#
# COMPACT_ATOMS: atom_id res chain seq x y z
N MET A 1 8.78 -23.53 -17.74
CA MET A 1 8.70 -24.29 -16.47
C MET A 1 7.26 -24.26 -15.99
N THR A 2 6.73 -25.37 -15.47
CA THR A 2 5.37 -25.43 -14.91
C THR A 2 5.36 -24.85 -13.50
N ALA A 3 4.34 -24.05 -13.16
CA ALA A 3 4.18 -23.46 -11.84
C ALA A 3 4.10 -24.54 -10.75
N THR A 4 4.80 -24.33 -9.65
CA THR A 4 4.77 -25.15 -8.44
C THR A 4 3.38 -25.12 -7.78
N THR A 5 3.09 -26.10 -6.92
CA THR A 5 1.83 -26.13 -6.16
C THR A 5 1.66 -24.89 -5.29
N GLN A 6 2.75 -24.39 -4.69
CA GLN A 6 2.73 -23.19 -3.87
C GLN A 6 2.35 -21.95 -4.69
N GLU A 7 2.94 -21.76 -5.89
CA GLU A 7 2.60 -20.65 -6.79
C GLU A 7 1.12 -20.71 -7.21
N LYS A 8 0.58 -21.91 -7.46
CA LYS A 8 -0.84 -22.09 -7.78
C LYS A 8 -1.75 -21.72 -6.60
N ILE A 9 -1.37 -22.10 -5.37
CA ILE A 9 -2.09 -21.72 -4.15
C ILE A 9 -2.12 -20.20 -3.99
N VAL A 10 -0.96 -19.55 -4.15
CA VAL A 10 -0.83 -18.08 -4.06
C VAL A 10 -1.69 -17.40 -5.11
N ALA A 11 -1.62 -17.84 -6.37
CA ALA A 11 -2.40 -17.26 -7.47
C ALA A 11 -3.92 -17.40 -7.24
N ALA A 12 -4.39 -18.58 -6.85
CA ALA A 12 -5.81 -18.81 -6.57
C ALA A 12 -6.29 -17.99 -5.36
N ALA A 13 -5.48 -17.89 -4.30
CA ALA A 13 -5.80 -17.09 -3.13
C ALA A 13 -5.85 -15.59 -3.46
N ARG A 14 -4.87 -15.08 -4.24
CA ARG A 14 -4.83 -13.69 -4.71
C ARG A 14 -6.06 -13.35 -5.55
N GLN A 15 -6.45 -14.24 -6.47
CA GLN A 15 -7.65 -14.02 -7.28
C GLN A 15 -8.90 -13.89 -6.39
N LEU A 16 -9.12 -14.82 -5.46
CA LEU A 16 -10.26 -14.74 -4.52
C LEU A 16 -10.22 -13.47 -3.68
N PHE A 17 -9.03 -13.08 -3.24
CA PHE A 17 -8.84 -11.88 -2.45
C PHE A 17 -9.21 -10.62 -3.25
N GLU A 18 -8.69 -10.47 -4.46
CA GLU A 18 -8.89 -9.29 -5.29
C GLU A 18 -10.35 -9.15 -5.73
N THR A 19 -11.08 -10.26 -5.91
CA THR A 19 -12.47 -10.24 -6.35
C THR A 19 -13.49 -10.12 -5.22
N GLU A 20 -13.21 -10.70 -4.05
CA GLU A 20 -14.21 -10.87 -2.98
C GLU A 20 -13.70 -10.49 -1.59
N GLY A 21 -12.43 -10.09 -1.48
CA GLY A 21 -11.80 -9.67 -0.25
C GLY A 21 -11.22 -10.79 0.61
N ALA A 22 -10.48 -10.39 1.65
CA ALA A 22 -9.77 -11.32 2.53
C ALA A 22 -10.70 -12.38 3.16
N GLY A 23 -11.95 -12.03 3.47
CA GLY A 23 -12.93 -12.95 4.07
C GLY A 23 -13.29 -14.14 3.16
N ALA A 24 -13.18 -13.97 1.84
CA ALA A 24 -13.48 -15.02 0.86
C ALA A 24 -12.37 -16.08 0.74
N VAL A 25 -11.15 -15.74 1.18
CA VAL A 25 -10.00 -16.65 1.16
C VAL A 25 -10.11 -17.61 2.34
N SER A 26 -10.41 -18.88 2.06
CA SER A 26 -10.34 -19.97 3.05
C SER A 26 -9.45 -21.09 2.54
N MET A 27 -8.79 -21.81 3.47
CA MET A 27 -7.88 -22.91 3.11
C MET A 27 -8.56 -23.95 2.22
N ARG A 28 -9.83 -24.26 2.52
CA ARG A 28 -10.64 -25.20 1.73
C ARG A 28 -10.91 -24.68 0.32
N ARG A 29 -11.40 -23.44 0.20
CA ARG A 29 -11.77 -22.87 -1.10
C ARG A 29 -10.56 -22.71 -2.02
N VAL A 30 -9.41 -22.34 -1.45
CA VAL A 30 -8.15 -22.27 -2.20
C VAL A 30 -7.68 -23.67 -2.62
N ALA A 31 -7.75 -24.67 -1.74
CA ALA A 31 -7.42 -26.06 -2.07
C ALA A 31 -8.30 -26.60 -3.21
N ASP A 32 -9.61 -26.34 -3.13
CA ASP A 32 -10.59 -26.72 -4.15
C ASP A 32 -10.27 -26.05 -5.51
N ALA A 33 -9.94 -24.75 -5.51
CA ALA A 33 -9.57 -24.01 -6.71
C ALA A 33 -8.28 -24.52 -7.38
N VAL A 34 -7.33 -25.02 -6.58
CA VAL A 34 -6.06 -25.58 -7.07
C VAL A 34 -6.19 -27.07 -7.46
N GLY A 35 -7.25 -27.74 -7.03
CA GLY A 35 -7.46 -29.18 -7.26
C GLY A 35 -6.65 -30.07 -6.31
N ILE A 36 -6.38 -29.62 -5.09
CA ILE A 36 -5.67 -30.39 -4.05
C ILE A 36 -6.58 -30.65 -2.85
N THR A 37 -6.20 -31.60 -1.99
CA THR A 37 -6.96 -31.85 -0.77
C THR A 37 -6.80 -30.70 0.23
N PRO A 38 -7.82 -30.42 1.07
CA PRO A 38 -7.69 -29.44 2.14
C PRO A 38 -6.56 -29.72 3.13
N MET A 39 -6.05 -30.96 3.23
CA MET A 39 -4.90 -31.28 4.07
C MET A 39 -3.57 -30.98 3.36
N ALA A 40 -3.52 -31.06 2.04
CA ALA A 40 -2.30 -30.81 1.27
C ALA A 40 -1.88 -29.34 1.29
N ILE A 41 -2.84 -28.40 1.33
CA ILE A 41 -2.54 -26.96 1.42
C ILE A 41 -1.76 -26.60 2.70
N TYR A 42 -2.01 -27.31 3.81
CA TYR A 42 -1.32 -27.09 5.09
C TYR A 42 0.16 -27.46 5.07
N ARG A 43 0.63 -28.16 4.03
CA ARG A 43 2.06 -28.39 3.79
C ARG A 43 2.78 -27.15 3.25
N HIS A 44 2.03 -26.19 2.72
CA HIS A 44 2.55 -24.95 2.13
C HIS A 44 2.30 -23.74 3.02
N PHE A 45 1.15 -23.68 3.70
CA PHE A 45 0.78 -22.60 4.61
C PHE A 45 0.12 -23.18 5.86
N THR A 46 0.65 -22.88 7.03
CA THR A 46 0.19 -23.41 8.33
C THR A 46 -1.24 -22.97 8.67
N ASN A 47 -1.65 -21.80 8.22
CA ASN A 47 -2.99 -21.28 8.40
C ASN A 47 -3.34 -20.25 7.31
N ARG A 48 -4.59 -19.74 7.38
CA ARG A 48 -5.12 -18.75 6.45
C ARG A 48 -4.38 -17.42 6.57
N GLU A 49 -4.05 -17.01 7.79
CA GLU A 49 -3.43 -15.72 8.09
C GLU A 49 -2.01 -15.65 7.49
N GLU A 50 -1.26 -16.76 7.52
CA GLU A 50 0.04 -16.89 6.85
C GLU A 50 -0.09 -16.73 5.33
N LEU A 51 -1.08 -17.39 4.72
CA LEU A 51 -1.35 -17.25 3.29
C LEU A 51 -1.73 -15.81 2.92
N LEU A 52 -2.62 -15.18 3.69
CA LEU A 52 -3.03 -13.79 3.49
C LEU A 52 -1.87 -12.80 3.67
N LYS A 53 -1.00 -13.04 4.66
CA LYS A 53 0.20 -12.26 4.85
C LYS A 53 1.13 -12.40 3.64
N HIS A 54 1.36 -13.63 3.18
CA HIS A 54 2.24 -13.90 2.05
C HIS A 54 1.77 -13.23 0.75
N ILE A 55 0.48 -13.32 0.41
CA ILE A 55 -0.06 -12.61 -0.78
C ILE A 55 0.04 -11.10 -0.65
N SER A 56 -0.13 -10.56 0.58
CA SER A 56 -0.03 -9.12 0.82
C SER A 56 1.42 -8.65 0.69
N ASP A 57 2.38 -9.39 1.25
CA ASP A 57 3.80 -9.08 1.16
C ASP A 57 4.26 -9.05 -0.31
N ILE A 58 3.81 -10.01 -1.14
CA ILE A 58 4.07 -10.01 -2.58
C ILE A 58 3.49 -8.76 -3.25
N ALA A 59 2.20 -8.47 -2.99
CA ALA A 59 1.55 -7.31 -3.58
C ALA A 59 2.24 -5.99 -3.17
N PHE A 60 2.67 -5.88 -1.91
CA PHE A 60 3.40 -4.71 -1.42
C PHE A 60 4.76 -4.53 -2.09
N GLU A 61 5.50 -5.60 -2.31
CA GLU A 61 6.80 -5.56 -2.98
C GLU A 61 6.65 -5.14 -4.45
N GLU A 62 5.68 -5.73 -5.17
CA GLU A 62 5.35 -5.36 -6.55
C GLU A 62 5.00 -3.85 -6.66
N VAL A 63 4.15 -3.38 -5.75
CA VAL A 63 3.67 -1.99 -5.72
C VAL A 63 4.80 -1.03 -5.34
N ALA A 64 5.64 -1.38 -4.37
CA ALA A 64 6.76 -0.53 -3.97
C ALA A 64 7.77 -0.33 -5.10
N GLN A 65 8.06 -1.38 -5.87
CA GLN A 65 8.94 -1.30 -7.03
C GLN A 65 8.36 -0.40 -8.13
N GLU A 66 7.06 -0.55 -8.42
CA GLU A 66 6.37 0.29 -9.39
C GLU A 66 6.36 1.77 -8.95
N TRP A 67 6.06 2.03 -7.69
CA TRP A 67 6.00 3.39 -7.15
C TRP A 67 7.37 4.05 -7.14
N ALA A 68 8.41 3.33 -6.74
CA ALA A 68 9.78 3.82 -6.77
C ALA A 68 10.20 4.23 -8.19
N ALA A 69 9.83 3.44 -9.22
CA ALA A 69 10.12 3.77 -10.61
C ALA A 69 9.38 5.02 -11.09
N ARG A 70 8.09 5.15 -10.78
CA ARG A 70 7.25 6.29 -11.20
C ARG A 70 7.56 7.59 -10.43
N ALA A 71 8.07 7.48 -9.21
CA ALA A 71 8.44 8.61 -8.37
C ALA A 71 9.75 9.29 -8.83
N GLN A 72 10.52 8.66 -9.72
CA GLN A 72 11.73 9.27 -10.28
C GLN A 72 11.37 10.47 -11.15
N HIS A 73 11.68 11.66 -10.65
CA HIS A 73 11.44 12.90 -11.36
C HIS A 73 12.53 13.93 -11.02
N PRO A 74 13.00 14.75 -11.99
CA PRO A 74 14.02 15.77 -11.74
C PRO A 74 13.58 16.82 -10.70
N ASP A 75 12.29 17.13 -10.68
CA ASP A 75 11.65 17.97 -9.67
C ASP A 75 11.09 17.09 -8.54
N LEU A 76 11.59 17.33 -7.32
CA LEU A 76 11.23 16.59 -6.11
C LEU A 76 9.73 16.64 -5.81
N MET A 77 9.11 17.81 -5.98
CA MET A 77 7.71 18.00 -5.61
C MET A 77 6.78 17.24 -6.54
N HIS A 78 7.11 17.19 -7.83
CA HIS A 78 6.39 16.35 -8.80
C HIS A 78 6.57 14.86 -8.46
N GLY A 79 7.76 14.43 -8.07
CA GLY A 79 7.98 13.04 -7.64
C GLY A 79 7.15 12.67 -6.38
N LEU A 80 7.08 13.58 -5.40
CA LEU A 80 6.25 13.40 -4.21
C LEU A 80 4.77 13.34 -4.58
N LEU A 81 4.31 14.22 -5.48
CA LEU A 81 2.93 14.22 -5.98
C LEU A 81 2.60 12.90 -6.67
N HIS A 82 3.45 12.41 -7.57
CA HIS A 82 3.26 11.11 -8.23
C HIS A 82 3.19 9.97 -7.22
N SER A 83 3.99 10.02 -6.14
CA SER A 83 3.94 9.01 -5.07
C SER A 83 2.59 9.02 -4.36
N MET A 84 2.02 10.20 -4.13
CA MET A 84 0.69 10.34 -3.51
C MET A 84 -0.43 9.94 -4.47
N GLU A 85 -0.29 10.18 -5.77
CA GLU A 85 -1.23 9.72 -6.81
C GLU A 85 -1.24 8.20 -6.92
N ASN A 86 -0.06 7.58 -6.91
CA ASN A 86 0.08 6.14 -6.92
C ASN A 86 -0.62 5.48 -5.71
N TYR A 87 -0.54 6.12 -4.54
CA TYR A 87 -1.25 5.68 -3.34
C TYR A 87 -2.78 5.73 -3.52
N LEU A 88 -3.30 6.81 -4.12
CA LEU A 88 -4.72 6.95 -4.45
C LEU A 88 -5.17 5.93 -5.49
N ASP A 89 -4.42 5.77 -6.58
CA ASP A 89 -4.72 4.80 -7.64
C ASP A 89 -4.82 3.38 -7.08
N TYR A 90 -3.86 2.99 -6.25
CA TYR A 90 -3.88 1.69 -5.61
C TYR A 90 -5.11 1.49 -4.72
N ALA A 91 -5.49 2.51 -3.95
CA ALA A 91 -6.68 2.45 -3.10
C ALA A 91 -7.99 2.30 -3.88
N LEU A 92 -8.07 2.86 -5.08
CA LEU A 92 -9.27 2.80 -5.93
C LEU A 92 -9.31 1.54 -6.79
N GLN A 93 -8.16 1.12 -7.33
CA GLN A 93 -8.05 -0.06 -8.21
C GLN A 93 -8.05 -1.38 -7.43
N HIS A 94 -7.50 -1.39 -6.22
CA HIS A 94 -7.34 -2.59 -5.39
C HIS A 94 -7.98 -2.43 -4.01
N PRO A 95 -9.31 -2.18 -3.92
CA PRO A 95 -9.98 -1.79 -2.68
C PRO A 95 -9.77 -2.81 -1.54
N HIS A 96 -9.87 -4.10 -1.84
CA HIS A 96 -9.72 -5.14 -0.83
C HIS A 96 -8.28 -5.25 -0.31
N LEU A 97 -7.29 -5.11 -1.20
CA LEU A 97 -5.88 -5.16 -0.80
C LEU A 97 -5.55 -3.93 0.03
N PHE A 98 -6.00 -2.75 -0.40
CA PHE A 98 -5.84 -1.53 0.34
C PHE A 98 -6.43 -1.64 1.77
N ASP A 99 -7.67 -2.10 1.90
CA ASP A 99 -8.32 -2.18 3.21
C ASP A 99 -7.57 -3.16 4.14
N TYR A 100 -7.19 -4.34 3.64
CA TYR A 100 -6.46 -5.34 4.42
C TYR A 100 -5.03 -4.91 4.80
N SER A 101 -4.41 -4.13 3.94
CA SER A 101 -3.04 -3.65 4.08
C SER A 101 -2.91 -2.46 5.03
N PHE A 102 -3.91 -1.57 5.04
CA PHE A 102 -3.78 -0.27 5.69
C PHE A 102 -4.90 0.09 6.67
N SER A 103 -6.10 -0.48 6.51
CA SER A 103 -7.31 0.01 7.19
C SER A 103 -7.87 -0.96 8.24
N VAL A 104 -7.44 -2.23 8.22
CA VAL A 104 -7.87 -3.26 9.17
C VAL A 104 -6.80 -3.44 10.25
N ALA A 105 -7.22 -3.43 11.52
CA ALA A 105 -6.35 -3.72 12.65
C ALA A 105 -5.84 -5.17 12.59
N ARG A 106 -4.52 -5.34 12.76
CA ARG A 106 -3.85 -6.64 12.72
C ARG A 106 -2.76 -6.70 13.78
N ASP A 107 -2.53 -7.89 14.32
CA ASP A 107 -1.48 -8.11 15.33
C ASP A 107 -0.07 -7.89 14.77
N ASP A 108 0.12 -8.12 13.46
CA ASP A 108 1.37 -7.93 12.73
C ASP A 108 1.48 -6.56 12.03
N ALA A 109 0.60 -5.61 12.35
CA ALA A 109 0.65 -4.27 11.77
C ALA A 109 1.93 -3.52 12.21
N ARG A 110 2.57 -2.85 11.25
CA ARG A 110 3.79 -2.04 11.47
C ARG A 110 3.47 -0.86 12.40
N ARG A 111 4.35 -0.58 13.36
CA ARG A 111 4.19 0.48 14.36
C ARG A 111 5.23 1.59 14.19
N PHE A 112 4.75 2.83 14.27
CA PHE A 112 5.59 4.02 14.25
C PHE A 112 6.02 4.40 15.68
N PRO A 113 7.28 4.87 15.90
CA PRO A 113 8.32 5.11 14.88
C PRO A 113 9.18 3.91 14.50
N GLU A 114 9.25 2.87 15.32
CA GLU A 114 10.31 1.85 15.27
C GLU A 114 10.32 1.04 13.98
N ASP A 115 9.18 0.49 13.55
CA ASP A 115 9.14 -0.38 12.37
C ASP A 115 9.39 0.38 11.07
N PHE A 116 8.96 1.63 11.01
CA PHE A 116 9.14 2.48 9.83
C PHE A 116 10.58 2.94 9.71
N ARG A 117 11.20 3.42 10.80
CA ARG A 117 12.63 3.75 10.81
C ARG A 117 13.53 2.52 10.58
N ALA A 118 13.07 1.33 10.99
CA ALA A 118 13.68 0.05 10.63
C ALA A 118 13.40 -0.38 9.17
N ARG A 119 12.81 0.49 8.35
CA ARG A 119 12.53 0.30 6.92
C ARG A 119 11.64 -0.90 6.60
N LYS A 120 10.80 -1.34 7.55
CA LYS A 120 9.91 -2.50 7.34
C LYS A 120 8.75 -2.21 6.39
N SER A 121 8.57 -0.96 5.94
CA SER A 121 7.49 -0.52 5.04
C SER A 121 8.01 -0.11 3.66
N PRO A 122 8.10 -1.04 2.68
CA PRO A 122 8.68 -0.75 1.36
C PRO A 122 8.08 0.47 0.66
N THR A 123 6.77 0.65 0.72
CA THR A 123 6.07 1.78 0.08
C THR A 123 6.36 3.12 0.76
N LEU A 124 6.45 3.16 2.09
CA LEU A 124 6.75 4.41 2.81
C LEU A 124 8.24 4.76 2.73
N ASN A 125 9.12 3.76 2.61
CA ASN A 125 10.55 3.97 2.42
C ASN A 125 10.83 4.86 1.20
N VAL A 126 10.09 4.66 0.09
CA VAL A 126 10.21 5.49 -1.12
C VAL A 126 9.99 6.97 -0.80
N VAL A 127 8.93 7.30 -0.07
CA VAL A 127 8.59 8.68 0.30
C VAL A 127 9.62 9.24 1.28
N ALA A 128 10.03 8.46 2.30
CA ALA A 128 11.02 8.88 3.27
C ALA A 128 12.37 9.22 2.61
N ASP A 129 12.83 8.40 1.66
CA ASP A 129 14.09 8.61 0.94
C ASP A 129 14.04 9.90 0.10
N MET A 130 12.89 10.21 -0.53
CA MET A 130 12.71 11.46 -1.28
C MET A 130 12.73 12.68 -0.37
N LEU A 131 12.09 12.60 0.79
CA LEU A 131 12.07 13.68 1.78
C LEU A 131 13.46 13.92 2.37
N GLU A 132 14.19 12.86 2.71
CA GLU A 132 15.57 12.94 3.20
C GLU A 132 16.47 13.63 2.18
N GLU A 133 16.35 13.27 0.90
CA GLU A 133 17.07 13.91 -0.19
C GLU A 133 16.70 15.38 -0.36
N GLY A 134 15.40 15.71 -0.23
CA GLY A 134 14.90 17.08 -0.28
C GLY A 134 15.45 17.98 0.82
N VAL A 135 15.51 17.47 2.04
CA VAL A 135 16.12 18.14 3.19
C VAL A 135 17.62 18.32 2.95
N ARG A 136 18.32 17.25 2.55
CA ARG A 136 19.77 17.26 2.26
C ARG A 136 20.15 18.28 1.19
N ARG A 137 19.32 18.45 0.16
CA ARG A 137 19.50 19.43 -0.93
C ARG A 137 19.03 20.85 -0.56
N GLY A 138 18.45 21.05 0.62
CA GLY A 138 17.91 22.33 1.06
C GLY A 138 16.66 22.79 0.29
N LEU A 139 15.96 21.85 -0.38
CA LEU A 139 14.71 22.11 -1.10
C LEU A 139 13.49 22.11 -0.16
N LEU A 140 13.60 21.36 0.94
CA LEU A 140 12.60 21.29 2.00
C LEU A 140 13.11 21.98 3.26
N ARG A 141 12.19 22.37 4.14
CA ARG A 141 12.48 22.82 5.50
C ARG A 141 13.20 21.73 6.29
N GLU A 142 14.00 22.12 7.28
CA GLU A 142 14.62 21.18 8.20
C GLU A 142 13.55 20.53 9.09
N CYS A 143 13.30 19.24 8.86
CA CYS A 143 12.41 18.39 9.64
C CYS A 143 12.88 16.94 9.59
N ASP A 144 12.37 16.09 10.49
CA ASP A 144 12.60 14.64 10.41
C ASP A 144 11.83 14.07 9.19
N PRO A 145 12.53 13.47 8.20
CA PRO A 145 11.87 12.91 7.01
C PRO A 145 10.84 11.82 7.31
N TRP A 146 11.03 11.05 8.38
CA TRP A 146 10.10 9.99 8.76
C TRP A 146 8.81 10.53 9.35
N ASP A 147 8.91 11.59 10.16
CA ASP A 147 7.74 12.26 10.72
C ASP A 147 6.93 12.90 9.59
N LEU A 148 7.60 13.55 8.63
CA LEU A 148 6.93 14.15 7.47
C LEU A 148 6.32 13.08 6.54
N ALA A 149 7.00 11.95 6.31
CA ALA A 149 6.43 10.83 5.55
C ALA A 149 5.14 10.30 6.20
N MET A 150 5.15 10.16 7.53
CA MET A 150 3.98 9.72 8.30
C MET A 150 2.83 10.74 8.23
N VAL A 151 3.12 12.05 8.27
CA VAL A 151 2.11 13.11 8.10
C VAL A 151 1.49 13.09 6.71
N LEU A 152 2.30 13.00 5.66
CA LEU A 152 1.82 12.91 4.28
C LEU A 152 0.94 11.67 4.08
N TRP A 153 1.41 10.51 4.56
CA TRP A 153 0.64 9.28 4.47
C TRP A 153 -0.67 9.36 5.27
N GLY A 154 -0.64 9.87 6.51
CA GLY A 154 -1.82 10.01 7.35
C GLY A 154 -2.90 10.90 6.74
N GLN A 155 -2.50 12.03 6.13
CA GLN A 155 -3.44 12.91 5.43
C GLN A 155 -4.01 12.24 4.17
N ALA A 156 -3.15 11.66 3.33
CA ALA A 156 -3.58 10.96 2.12
C ALA A 156 -4.55 9.81 2.45
N HIS A 157 -4.16 8.95 3.41
CA HIS A 157 -4.94 7.82 3.87
C HIS A 157 -6.28 8.26 4.47
N GLY A 158 -6.30 9.30 5.31
CA GLY A 158 -7.51 9.83 5.91
C GLY A 158 -8.53 10.29 4.87
N LEU A 159 -8.10 11.05 3.86
CA LEU A 159 -8.98 11.50 2.78
C LEU A 159 -9.50 10.33 1.94
N ILE A 160 -8.64 9.38 1.58
CA ILE A 160 -9.00 8.19 0.83
C ILE A 160 -10.02 7.34 1.60
N ALA A 161 -9.77 7.10 2.89
CA ALA A 161 -10.68 6.33 3.75
C ALA A 161 -12.06 7.01 3.84
N LEU A 162 -12.09 8.34 4.00
CA LEU A 162 -13.34 9.10 4.04
C LEU A 162 -14.11 9.03 2.70
N TYR A 163 -13.41 9.15 1.56
CA TYR A 163 -14.00 9.00 0.23
C TYR A 163 -14.61 7.61 0.02
N ARG A 164 -13.83 6.56 0.31
CA ARG A 164 -14.28 5.17 0.22
C ARG A 164 -15.45 4.88 1.16
N ALA A 165 -15.53 5.55 2.30
CA ALA A 165 -16.65 5.46 3.24
C ALA A 165 -17.88 6.29 2.85
N GLY A 166 -17.92 6.86 1.64
CA GLY A 166 -19.05 7.64 1.14
C GLY A 166 -19.25 8.98 1.84
N ARG A 167 -18.18 9.54 2.44
CA ARG A 167 -18.23 10.82 3.17
C ARG A 167 -18.03 12.04 2.27
N PHE A 168 -17.88 11.81 0.97
CA PHE A 168 -17.85 12.85 -0.05
C PHE A 168 -19.07 12.67 -0.97
N SER A 169 -19.66 13.79 -1.39
CA SER A 169 -20.65 13.81 -2.47
C SER A 169 -20.00 13.91 -3.86
N TYR A 170 -18.69 13.65 -3.94
CA TYR A 170 -17.88 13.78 -5.14
C TYR A 170 -17.87 12.48 -5.93
N ASP A 171 -17.85 12.57 -7.25
CA ASP A 171 -17.37 11.47 -8.08
C ASP A 171 -15.84 11.33 -7.99
N GLU A 172 -15.29 10.31 -8.66
CA GLU A 172 -13.85 10.04 -8.62
C GLU A 172 -13.01 11.21 -9.16
N ALA A 173 -13.46 11.87 -10.23
CA ALA A 173 -12.71 12.97 -10.84
C ALA A 173 -12.67 14.19 -9.91
N GLN A 174 -13.82 14.53 -9.31
CA GLN A 174 -13.93 15.59 -8.31
C GLN A 174 -13.08 15.29 -7.06
N PHE A 175 -13.09 14.04 -6.60
CA PHE A 175 -12.28 13.63 -5.45
C PHE A 175 -10.78 13.68 -5.74
N ARG A 176 -10.33 13.20 -6.91
CA ARG A 176 -8.93 13.32 -7.34
C ARG A 176 -8.45 14.76 -7.36
N ALA A 177 -9.23 15.66 -7.95
CA ALA A 177 -8.90 17.09 -7.97
C ALA A 177 -8.77 17.67 -6.56
N PHE A 178 -9.72 17.35 -5.67
CA PHE A 178 -9.67 17.78 -4.26
C PHE A 178 -8.46 17.21 -3.51
N TYR A 179 -8.18 15.93 -3.69
CA TYR A 179 -7.04 15.24 -3.09
C TYR A 179 -5.72 15.90 -3.49
N LEU A 180 -5.49 16.13 -4.79
CA LEU A 180 -4.29 16.80 -5.29
C LEU A 180 -4.16 18.24 -4.79
N GLN A 181 -5.26 18.99 -4.77
CA GLN A 181 -5.27 20.35 -4.24
C GLN A 181 -4.89 20.36 -2.74
N SER A 182 -5.38 19.41 -1.96
CA SER A 182 -5.08 19.32 -0.53
C SER A 182 -3.59 19.03 -0.26
N LEU A 183 -2.92 18.26 -1.12
CA LEU A 183 -1.49 18.02 -1.06
C LEU A 183 -0.69 19.30 -1.33
N GLY A 184 -1.17 20.15 -2.25
CA GLY A 184 -0.55 21.45 -2.53
C GLY A 184 -0.39 22.32 -1.27
N VAL A 185 -1.41 22.33 -0.40
CA VAL A 185 -1.36 23.08 0.87
C VAL A 185 -0.28 22.55 1.81
N LEU A 186 -0.15 21.22 1.93
CA LEU A 186 0.91 20.61 2.74
C LEU A 186 2.29 20.88 2.14
N PHE A 187 2.41 20.76 0.82
CA PHE A 187 3.65 20.98 0.08
C PHE A 187 4.16 22.41 0.21
N ASP A 188 3.28 23.41 0.13
CA ASP A 188 3.66 24.81 0.35
C ASP A 188 4.10 25.07 1.80
N GLY A 189 3.58 24.30 2.76
CA GLY A 189 4.02 24.33 4.14
C GLY A 189 5.41 23.76 4.42
N ILE A 190 5.95 22.92 3.53
CA ILE A 190 7.25 22.23 3.73
C ILE A 190 8.37 22.71 2.81
N LYS A 191 8.05 23.47 1.76
CA LYS A 191 9.05 24.11 0.89
C LYS A 191 9.86 25.15 1.68
N ARG A 192 11.13 25.30 1.28
CA ARG A 192 12.01 26.36 1.76
C ARG A 192 11.87 27.62 0.91
#